data_AF-A0A076LG92-F1
#
_entry.id   AF-A0A076LG92-F1
#
_cell.length_a   1.000
_cell.length_b   1.000
_cell.length_c   1.000
_cell.angle_alpha   90.00
_cell.angle_beta   90.00
_cell.angle_gamma   90.00
#
_symmetry.space_group_name_H-M   'P 1'
#
loop_
_entity.id
_entity.type
_entity.pdbx_description
1 polymer ?
#
loop_
_entity_poly.entity_id
_entity_poly.type
_entity_poly.pdbx_seq_one_letter_code
_entity_poly.pdbx_strand_id
1 'polypeptide(L)'
;MVKVIKNVVCPFCGTLCDDLEILVEDNHIVGTRHACRIGNAKFMHFEGAVRYTEPLMRENKKDDFKKVDYETAIEETARLLTESALPLIYGWSATECHAHMYGVELAELVGAVVDNTASV
;
A
#
# COMPACT_ATOMS: atom_id res chain seq x y z
N MET A 1 -12.41 -6.98 24.93
CA MET A 1 -13.79 -7.31 24.48
C MET A 1 -13.78 -7.21 22.97
N VAL A 2 -14.10 -8.30 22.27
CA VAL A 2 -14.05 -8.33 20.80
C VAL A 2 -15.21 -7.55 20.20
N LYS A 3 -14.90 -6.52 19.41
CA LYS A 3 -15.84 -5.79 18.56
C LYS A 3 -15.93 -6.49 17.19
N VAL A 4 -17.14 -6.64 16.67
CA VAL A 4 -17.38 -7.19 15.32
C VAL A 4 -17.79 -6.05 14.39
N ILE A 5 -17.04 -5.87 13.30
CA ILE A 5 -17.35 -4.92 12.22
C ILE A 5 -17.86 -5.74 11.03
N LYS A 6 -19.06 -5.43 10.52
CA LYS A 6 -19.74 -6.20 9.47
C LYS A 6 -19.68 -5.48 8.13
N ASN A 7 -19.98 -6.22 7.05
CA ASN A 7 -20.05 -5.73 5.67
C ASN A 7 -18.73 -5.06 5.24
N VAL A 8 -17.61 -5.66 5.63
CA VAL A 8 -16.28 -5.16 5.27
C VAL A 8 -15.90 -5.72 3.90
N VAL A 9 -15.40 -4.85 3.03
CA VAL A 9 -14.90 -5.23 1.71
C VAL A 9 -13.52 -5.88 1.82
N CYS A 10 -13.36 -7.06 1.22
CA CYS A 10 -12.10 -7.79 1.16
C CYS A 10 -11.13 -7.13 0.14
N PRO A 11 -9.96 -6.64 0.56
CA PRO A 11 -9.06 -5.90 -0.32
C PRO A 11 -8.09 -6.81 -1.10
N PHE A 12 -8.39 -8.09 -1.32
CA PHE A 12 -7.42 -9.05 -1.88
C PHE A 12 -7.52 -9.22 -3.40
N CYS A 13 -8.55 -9.90 -3.91
CA CYS A 13 -8.70 -10.23 -5.33
C CYS A 13 -9.87 -9.47 -5.96
N GLY A 14 -10.00 -9.57 -7.28
CA GLY A 14 -11.06 -8.92 -8.06
C GLY A 14 -12.50 -9.40 -7.78
N THR A 15 -12.70 -10.44 -6.95
CA THR A 15 -14.05 -10.83 -6.48
C THR A 15 -14.66 -9.77 -5.57
N LEU A 16 -13.82 -9.06 -4.80
CA LEU A 16 -14.22 -7.94 -3.96
C LEU A 16 -15.40 -8.27 -3.02
N CYS A 17 -15.35 -9.42 -2.34
CA CYS A 17 -16.39 -9.83 -1.38
C CYS A 17 -16.65 -8.72 -0.36
N ASP A 18 -17.91 -8.37 -0.12
CA ASP A 18 -18.35 -7.23 0.70
C ASP A 18 -19.10 -7.65 1.98
N ASP A 19 -19.07 -8.94 2.32
CA ASP A 19 -19.82 -9.57 3.39
C ASP A 19 -18.97 -10.03 4.59
N LEU A 20 -17.71 -9.58 4.69
CA LEU A 20 -16.82 -10.02 5.76
C LEU A 20 -17.25 -9.47 7.12
N GLU A 21 -17.06 -10.27 8.16
CA GLU A 21 -17.02 -9.78 9.54
C GLU A 21 -15.56 -9.76 10.04
N ILE A 22 -15.13 -8.61 10.54
CA ILE A 22 -13.78 -8.41 11.11
C ILE A 22 -13.88 -8.33 12.64
N LEU A 23 -13.09 -9.14 13.32
CA LEU A 23 -13.00 -9.20 14.77
C LEU A 23 -11.85 -8.29 15.22
N VAL A 24 -12.18 -7.28 16.04
CA VAL A 24 -11.23 -6.26 16.49
C VAL A 24 -11.19 -6.23 18.01
N GLU A 25 -9.98 -6.26 18.58
CA GLU A 25 -9.73 -6.09 20.00
C GLU A 25 -8.57 -5.10 20.18
N ASP A 26 -8.73 -4.12 21.07
CA ASP A 26 -7.69 -3.10 21.37
C ASP A 26 -7.07 -2.45 20.12
N ASN A 27 -7.93 -2.08 19.15
CA ASN A 27 -7.55 -1.51 17.86
C ASN A 27 -6.67 -2.42 16.97
N HIS A 28 -6.69 -3.73 17.22
CA HIS A 28 -5.99 -4.75 16.45
C HIS A 28 -6.98 -5.75 15.84
N ILE A 29 -6.75 -6.16 14.59
CA ILE A 29 -7.56 -7.19 13.92
C ILE A 29 -7.09 -8.56 14.40
N VAL A 30 -7.96 -9.28 15.09
CA VAL A 30 -7.65 -10.59 15.71
C VAL A 30 -8.29 -11.77 14.98
N GLY A 31 -9.14 -11.52 13.98
CA GLY A 31 -9.73 -12.58 13.17
C GLY A 31 -10.71 -12.07 12.12
N THR A 32 -11.14 -12.99 11.25
CA THR A 32 -12.16 -12.73 10.23
C THR A 32 -13.19 -13.86 10.16
N ARG A 33 -14.39 -13.55 9.66
CA ARG A 33 -15.39 -14.54 9.21
C ARG A 33 -15.78 -14.24 7.77
N HIS A 34 -16.27 -15.27 7.07
CA HIS A 34 -16.61 -15.28 5.63
C HIS A 34 -15.42 -15.09 4.67
N ALA A 35 -14.30 -14.53 5.12
CA ALA A 35 -13.09 -14.44 4.33
C ALA A 35 -12.55 -15.84 3.96
N CYS A 36 -12.14 -16.02 2.71
CA CYS A 36 -11.36 -17.20 2.31
C CYS A 36 -9.97 -17.19 2.98
N ARG A 37 -9.21 -18.28 2.86
CA ARG A 37 -7.85 -18.39 3.44
C ARG A 37 -6.94 -17.21 3.07
N ILE A 38 -7.03 -16.72 1.84
CA ILE A 38 -6.17 -15.64 1.35
C ILE A 38 -6.65 -14.28 1.84
N GLY A 39 -7.97 -14.03 1.83
CA GLY A 39 -8.56 -12.83 2.41
C GLY A 39 -8.24 -12.69 3.90
N ASN A 40 -8.41 -13.78 4.67
CA ASN A 40 -8.04 -13.81 6.09
C ASN A 40 -6.56 -13.47 6.29
N ALA A 41 -5.65 -14.06 5.49
CA ALA A 41 -4.23 -13.78 5.58
C ALA A 41 -3.87 -12.32 5.30
N LYS A 42 -4.64 -11.59 4.49
CA LYS A 42 -4.41 -10.14 4.26
C LYS A 42 -4.81 -9.28 5.46
N PHE A 43 -5.81 -9.69 6.23
CA PHE A 43 -6.26 -8.96 7.43
C PHE A 43 -5.40 -9.26 8.66
N MET A 44 -4.87 -10.48 8.77
CA MET A 44 -4.07 -10.89 9.92
C MET A 44 -2.62 -10.42 9.82
N HIS A 45 -2.04 -10.03 10.96
CA HIS A 45 -0.60 -9.89 11.09
C HIS A 45 0.01 -11.23 11.54
N PHE A 46 1.08 -11.67 10.88
CA PHE A 46 1.77 -12.92 11.20
C PHE A 46 3.07 -12.65 11.95
N GLU A 47 3.37 -13.51 12.92
CA GLU A 47 4.63 -13.45 13.66
C GLU A 47 5.84 -13.51 12.70
N GLY A 48 6.81 -12.63 12.91
CA GLY A 48 7.99 -12.48 12.04
C GLY A 48 7.76 -11.65 10.77
N ALA A 49 6.53 -11.24 10.45
CA ALA A 49 6.28 -10.33 9.35
C ALA A 49 6.77 -8.90 9.68
N VAL A 50 7.43 -8.27 8.72
CA VAL A 50 7.89 -6.88 8.87
C VAL A 50 6.76 -5.92 8.46
N ARG A 51 6.39 -5.01 9.35
CA ARG A 51 5.55 -3.85 9.04
C ARG A 51 6.36 -2.58 9.26
N TYR A 52 6.73 -1.91 8.17
CA TYR A 52 7.36 -0.60 8.27
C TYR A 52 6.34 0.43 8.79
N THR A 53 6.72 1.16 9.83
CA THR A 53 5.92 2.22 10.46
C THR A 53 6.48 3.61 10.20
N GLU A 54 7.65 3.68 9.57
CA GLU A 54 8.40 4.89 9.29
C GLU A 54 9.01 4.78 7.88
N PRO A 55 9.15 5.90 7.15
CA PRO A 55 9.89 5.95 5.90
C PRO A 55 11.35 5.52 6.08
N LEU A 56 11.91 4.92 5.03
CA LEU A 56 13.27 4.43 4.98
C LEU A 56 13.96 4.94 3.72
N MET A 57 15.21 5.38 3.83
CA MET A 57 16.01 5.87 2.73
C MET A 57 17.42 5.26 2.75
N ARG A 58 18.03 5.12 1.58
CA ARG A 58 19.44 4.75 1.41
C ARG A 58 20.04 5.54 0.25
N GLU A 59 21.31 5.91 0.36
CA GLU A 59 22.00 6.68 -0.67
C GLU A 59 22.42 5.77 -1.84
N ASN A 60 22.94 4.59 -1.54
CA ASN A 60 23.37 3.63 -2.55
C ASN A 60 22.73 2.26 -2.36
N LYS A 61 22.72 1.45 -3.44
CA LYS A 61 22.22 0.07 -3.41
C LYS A 61 22.94 -0.83 -2.39
N LYS A 62 24.18 -0.48 -2.04
CA LYS A 62 25.01 -1.24 -1.09
C LYS A 62 24.84 -0.79 0.36
N ASP A 63 24.17 0.33 0.59
CA ASP A 63 23.99 0.88 1.94
C ASP A 63 22.75 0.27 2.60
N ASP A 64 22.82 0.17 3.93
CA ASP A 64 21.66 -0.16 4.75
C ASP A 64 20.63 0.97 4.73
N PHE A 65 19.35 0.60 4.81
CA PHE A 65 18.27 1.58 4.96
C PHE A 65 18.35 2.27 6.31
N LYS A 66 18.23 3.60 6.29
CA LYS A 66 18.13 4.45 7.48
C LYS A 66 16.72 5.00 7.60
N LYS A 67 16.24 5.12 8.83
CA LYS A 67 14.96 5.78 9.13
C LYS A 67 15.06 7.27 8.85
N VAL A 68 14.04 7.82 8.21
CA VAL A 68 13.88 9.25 7.95
C VAL A 68 12.43 9.65 8.22
N ASP A 69 12.17 10.94 8.39
CA ASP A 69 10.81 11.46 8.48
C ASP A 69 10.12 11.50 7.10
N TYR A 70 8.80 11.72 7.11
CA TYR A 70 8.00 11.76 5.89
C TYR A 70 8.39 12.90 4.95
N GLU A 71 8.70 14.09 5.48
CA GLU A 71 9.04 15.25 4.65
C GLU A 71 10.33 14.98 3.87
N THR A 72 11.36 14.49 4.56
CA THR A 72 12.64 14.11 3.94
C THR A 72 12.45 13.07 2.84
N ALA A 73 11.64 12.02 3.08
CA ALA A 73 11.41 10.97 2.09
C ALA A 73 10.60 11.46 0.87
N ILE A 74 9.61 12.32 1.11
CA ILE A 74 8.76 12.89 0.05
C ILE A 74 9.57 13.84 -0.82
N GLU A 75 10.34 14.75 -0.23
CA GLU A 75 11.14 15.74 -0.96
C GLU A 75 12.18 15.07 -1.86
N GLU A 76 12.88 14.06 -1.35
CA GLU A 76 13.85 13.32 -2.16
C GLU A 76 13.16 12.55 -3.31
N THR A 77 11.97 11.98 -3.06
CA THR A 77 11.19 11.32 -4.12
C THR A 77 10.73 12.32 -5.19
N ALA A 78 10.27 13.50 -4.78
CA ALA A 78 9.86 14.57 -5.70
C ALA A 78 11.04 15.07 -6.54
N ARG A 79 12.22 15.26 -5.93
CA ARG A 79 13.46 15.59 -6.64
C ARG A 79 13.82 14.54 -7.68
N LEU A 80 13.79 13.26 -7.32
CA LEU A 80 14.07 12.16 -8.26
C LEU A 80 13.09 12.13 -9.44
N LEU A 81 11.80 12.33 -9.19
CA LEU A 81 10.78 12.35 -10.25
C LEU A 81 10.95 13.56 -11.18
N THR A 82 11.22 14.74 -10.63
CA THR A 82 11.35 16.00 -11.40
C THR A 82 12.65 16.09 -12.20
N GLU A 83 13.74 15.48 -11.72
CA GLU A 83 15.01 15.40 -12.45
C GLU A 83 15.07 14.25 -13.47
N SER A 84 14.08 13.34 -13.46
CA SER A 84 14.06 12.18 -14.36
C SER A 84 13.70 12.57 -15.79
N ALA A 85 14.43 12.03 -16.77
CA ALA A 85 14.12 12.24 -18.19
C ALA A 85 12.92 11.41 -18.69
N LEU A 86 12.65 10.26 -18.05
CA LEU A 86 11.52 9.37 -18.39
C LEU A 86 11.10 8.57 -17.15
N PRO A 87 10.44 9.20 -16.16
CA PRO A 87 9.98 8.50 -14.96
C PRO A 87 8.89 7.47 -15.29
N LEU A 88 8.91 6.34 -14.58
CA LEU A 88 7.86 5.31 -14.61
C LEU A 88 7.20 5.22 -13.23
N ILE A 89 5.88 5.37 -13.18
CA ILE A 89 5.09 5.18 -11.95
C ILE A 89 4.19 3.96 -12.14
N TYR A 90 4.60 2.84 -11.55
CA TYR A 90 4.03 1.51 -11.79
C TYR A 90 3.37 0.89 -10.55
N GLY A 91 2.33 0.08 -10.75
CA GLY A 91 1.76 -0.80 -9.73
C GLY A 91 0.24 -0.68 -9.62
N TRP A 92 -0.23 0.26 -8.79
CA TRP A 92 -1.63 0.71 -8.61
C TRP A 92 -2.70 -0.32 -8.19
N SER A 93 -2.61 -1.58 -8.58
CA SER A 93 -3.70 -2.58 -8.45
C SER A 93 -4.09 -2.99 -7.02
N ALA A 94 -3.41 -2.45 -6.00
CA ALA A 94 -3.66 -2.76 -4.59
C ALA A 94 -3.82 -1.51 -3.72
N THR A 95 -4.28 -0.40 -4.31
CA THR A 95 -4.70 0.83 -3.61
C THR A 95 -6.11 1.25 -4.05
N GLU A 96 -6.64 2.32 -3.47
CA GLU A 96 -7.97 2.85 -3.80
C GLU A 96 -7.93 3.93 -4.91
N CYS A 97 -9.10 4.29 -5.45
CA CYS A 97 -9.20 5.10 -6.67
C CYS A 97 -8.73 6.55 -6.51
N HIS A 98 -8.82 7.18 -5.34
CA HIS A 98 -8.31 8.54 -5.15
C HIS A 98 -6.79 8.60 -5.25
N ALA A 99 -6.08 7.60 -4.72
CA ALA A 99 -4.65 7.44 -4.93
C ALA A 99 -4.30 7.28 -6.42
N HIS A 100 -5.14 6.62 -7.22
CA HIS A 100 -4.96 6.58 -8.67
C HIS A 100 -5.14 7.97 -9.29
N MET A 101 -6.16 8.73 -8.90
CA MET A 101 -6.38 10.09 -9.42
C MET A 101 -5.16 11.00 -9.18
N TYR A 102 -4.66 11.05 -7.94
CA TYR A 102 -3.45 11.81 -7.61
C TYR A 102 -2.20 11.27 -8.31
N GLY A 103 -2.14 9.95 -8.52
CA GLY A 103 -1.07 9.31 -9.26
C GLY A 103 -1.00 9.71 -10.73
N VAL A 104 -2.15 9.80 -11.40
CA VAL A 104 -2.25 10.27 -12.77
C VAL A 104 -1.91 11.77 -12.86
N GLU A 105 -2.44 12.59 -11.95
CA GLU A 105 -2.11 14.03 -11.88
C GLU A 105 -0.60 14.24 -11.69
N LEU A 106 0.02 13.51 -10.75
CA LEU A 106 1.47 13.57 -10.54
C LEU A 106 2.24 13.18 -11.80
N ALA A 107 1.79 12.14 -12.51
CA ALA A 107 2.44 11.69 -13.73
C ALA A 107 2.36 12.71 -14.86
N GLU A 108 1.23 13.42 -15.00
CA GLU A 108 1.10 14.53 -15.95
C GLU A 108 2.10 15.65 -15.63
N LEU A 109 2.25 16.01 -14.35
CA LEU A 109 3.17 17.07 -13.91
C LEU A 109 4.64 16.76 -14.20
N VAL A 110 5.05 15.49 -14.03
CA VAL A 110 6.46 15.09 -14.21
C VAL A 110 6.75 14.42 -15.56
N GLY A 111 5.76 14.34 -16.45
CA GLY A 111 5.89 13.69 -17.77
C GLY A 111 6.19 12.18 -17.68
N ALA A 112 5.61 11.49 -16.68
CA ALA A 112 5.85 10.07 -16.45
C ALA A 112 5.02 9.16 -17.36
N VAL A 113 5.52 7.93 -17.54
CA VAL A 113 4.70 6.79 -17.96
C VAL A 113 4.00 6.22 -16.74
N VAL A 114 2.68 6.01 -16.84
CA VAL A 114 1.87 5.33 -15.83
C VAL A 114 1.42 3.99 -16.35
N ASP A 115 1.63 2.93 -15.57
CA ASP A 115 1.17 1.59 -15.91
C ASP A 115 0.81 0.78 -14.66
N ASN A 116 -0.08 -0.20 -14.76
CA ASN A 116 -0.53 -1.03 -13.64
C ASN A 116 -0.18 -2.51 -13.87
N THR A 117 -0.54 -3.38 -12.93
CA THR A 117 -0.21 -4.81 -13.04
C THR A 117 -0.98 -5.57 -14.13
N ALA A 118 -1.84 -4.93 -14.92
CA ALA A 118 -2.58 -5.61 -15.98
C ALA A 118 -1.72 -5.84 -17.24
N SER A 119 -0.53 -5.24 -17.32
CA SER A 119 0.42 -5.39 -18.42
C SER A 119 1.37 -6.59 -18.29
N VAL A 120 1.30 -7.36 -17.19
CA VAL A 120 2.18 -8.50 -16.85
C VAL A 120 1.42 -9.82 -16.81
#